data_AF-A0A2U0S0X8-F1
#
_entry.id   AF-A0A2U0S0X8-F1
#
_cell.length_a   1.000
_cell.length_b   1.000
_cell.length_c   1.000
_cell.angle_alpha   90.00
_cell.angle_beta   90.00
_cell.angle_gamma   90.00
#
_symmetry.space_group_name_H-M   'P 1'
#
loop_
_entity.id
_entity.type
_entity.pdbx_description
1 polymer ?
#
loop_
_entity_poly.entity_id
_entity_poly.type
_entity_poly.pdbx_seq_one_letter_code
_entity_poly.pdbx_strand_id
1 'polypeptide(L)'
;MTGATIDHMVSVTILIAALMIAMLTYSSMFATAVDYDRNRQVSNKAIDLMNTICLSPGNPTNWGTTNTSLLGFGLNDPAVGGYSLSPYSIMRLATSNSSGGSSLVYYPKTELYYNNLSANYGHGVFTPTGDLVNYTDVAELLGINGTYGLGFNIAPTIEVDVTLATGYGHLALNVEVTGSGLPLSDATLNYHLFHVDDLAVIPISGITQTDSSGQTVIEFETIEEGAAFSFTVYANVGGINGVGYYTRNTAGSDLQFVIPLVTNYTSGEIILAHAWDIFEDDSLHAAVQVNATFFILTSGFQFQEFDLDFTSELLNYGTGKPYYTTQLPVSEVGLLVISYKKSTNEIGTVIMPWGVGTLGVSASFDSGIGSSGYNFVATELRQVTIDGISYMVKVSAWKLGN
;
A
#
# COMPACT_ATOMS: atom_id res chain seq x y z
N MET A 1 14.90 68.97 51.32
CA MET A 1 15.78 68.28 50.35
C MET A 1 15.61 66.76 50.34
N THR A 2 14.92 66.14 51.30
CA THR A 2 14.74 64.68 51.40
C THR A 2 13.71 64.08 50.44
N GLY A 3 12.72 64.87 49.98
CA GLY A 3 11.68 64.39 49.03
C GLY A 3 12.22 64.13 47.62
N ALA A 4 13.11 65.00 47.13
CA ALA A 4 13.75 64.82 45.82
C ALA A 4 14.60 63.53 45.76
N THR A 5 15.26 63.16 46.86
CA THR A 5 16.07 61.94 46.93
C THR A 5 15.22 60.67 46.86
N ILE A 6 14.03 60.67 47.47
CA ILE A 6 13.09 59.54 47.42
C ILE A 6 12.50 59.40 46.01
N ASP A 7 12.10 60.51 45.38
CA ASP A 7 11.57 60.49 44.00
C ASP A 7 12.61 59.99 42.99
N HIS A 8 13.88 60.40 43.15
CA HIS A 8 14.98 59.87 42.34
C HIS A 8 15.20 58.36 42.55
N MET A 9 15.15 57.87 43.79
CA MET A 9 15.28 56.43 44.05
C MET A 9 14.13 55.61 43.46
N VAL A 10 12.88 56.08 43.60
CA VAL A 10 11.71 55.42 43.02
C VAL A 10 11.79 55.41 41.49
N SER A 11 12.19 56.53 40.87
CA SER A 11 12.38 56.61 39.42
C SER A 11 13.46 55.64 38.92
N VAL A 12 14.57 55.47 39.64
CA VAL A 12 15.63 54.51 39.28
C VAL A 12 15.13 53.07 39.42
N THR A 13 14.40 52.74 40.48
CA THR A 13 13.84 51.39 40.66
C THR A 13 12.83 51.04 39.57
N ILE A 14 11.92 51.95 39.21
CA ILE A 14 10.96 51.74 38.13
C ILE A 14 11.68 51.58 36.78
N LEU A 15 12.70 52.39 36.52
CA LEU A 15 13.50 52.28 35.30
C LEU A 15 14.21 50.92 35.20
N ILE A 16 14.83 50.45 36.28
CA ILE A 16 15.49 49.13 36.32
C ILE A 16 14.46 48.01 36.14
N ALA A 17 13.30 48.08 36.79
CA ALA A 17 12.23 47.10 36.63
C ALA A 17 11.70 47.06 35.19
N ALA A 18 11.44 48.23 34.59
CA ALA A 18 11.00 48.33 33.20
C ALA A 18 12.07 47.78 32.22
N LEU A 19 13.36 48.06 32.47
CA LEU A 19 14.46 47.52 31.68
C LEU A 19 14.54 45.99 31.78
N MET A 20 14.39 45.40 32.98
CA MET A 20 14.39 43.95 33.15
C MET A 20 13.20 43.29 32.44
N ILE A 21 12.00 43.87 32.55
CA ILE A 21 10.82 43.37 31.84
C ILE A 21 11.05 43.46 30.33
N ALA A 22 11.55 44.59 29.82
CA ALA A 22 11.86 44.75 28.41
C ALA A 22 12.89 43.70 27.94
N MET A 23 13.97 43.48 28.68
CA MET A 23 14.97 42.45 28.36
C MET A 23 14.37 41.03 28.33
N LEU A 24 13.53 40.69 29.31
CA LEU A 24 12.85 39.38 29.35
C LEU A 24 11.91 39.20 28.15
N THR A 25 11.10 40.22 27.84
CA THR A 25 10.17 40.19 26.69
C THR A 25 10.89 40.16 25.34
N TYR A 26 12.04 40.83 25.24
CA TYR A 26 12.83 40.86 24.02
C TYR A 26 13.53 39.52 23.78
N SER A 27 14.06 38.90 24.84
CA SER A 27 14.65 37.56 24.78
C SER A 27 13.61 36.51 24.37
N SER A 28 12.40 36.57 24.93
CA SER A 28 11.32 35.65 24.53
C SER A 28 10.86 35.87 23.08
N MET A 29 10.74 37.12 22.65
CA MET A 29 10.36 37.45 21.26
C MET A 29 11.38 36.91 20.25
N PHE A 30 12.68 37.02 20.54
CA PHE A 30 13.72 36.44 19.69
C PHE A 30 13.69 34.92 19.66
N ALA A 31 13.51 34.28 20.81
CA ALA A 31 13.38 32.82 20.86
C ALA A 31 12.21 32.35 19.98
N THR A 32 11.04 32.98 20.10
CA THR A 32 9.87 32.68 19.27
C THR A 32 10.12 32.95 17.79
N ALA A 33 10.81 34.04 17.44
CA ALA A 33 11.13 34.34 16.04
C ALA A 33 12.07 33.29 15.42
N VAL A 34 13.07 32.82 16.17
CA VAL A 34 13.98 31.74 15.74
C VAL A 34 13.22 30.43 15.57
N ASP A 35 12.35 30.07 16.51
CA ASP A 35 11.52 28.87 16.41
C ASP A 35 10.56 28.94 15.22
N TYR A 36 9.97 30.10 14.96
CA TYR A 36 9.12 30.33 13.79
C TYR A 36 9.88 30.14 12.48
N ASP A 37 11.07 30.74 12.35
CA ASP A 37 11.88 30.59 11.13
C ASP A 37 12.32 29.12 10.94
N ARG A 38 12.70 28.45 12.03
CA ARG A 38 13.04 27.02 12.00
C ARG A 38 11.86 26.17 11.53
N ASN A 39 10.66 26.38 12.07
CA ASN A 39 9.46 25.65 11.67
C ASN A 39 9.07 25.93 10.22
N ARG A 40 9.27 27.17 9.75
CA ARG A 40 9.08 27.54 8.35
C ARG A 40 10.06 26.81 7.43
N GLN A 41 11.31 26.64 7.82
CA GLN A 41 12.29 25.86 7.06
C GLN A 41 11.88 24.39 6.94
N VAL A 42 11.42 23.76 8.04
CA VAL A 42 10.90 22.38 8.00
C VAL A 42 9.69 22.27 7.07
N SER A 43 8.77 23.25 7.11
CA SER A 43 7.59 23.29 6.25
C SER A 43 7.96 23.40 4.76
N ASN A 44 8.87 24.31 4.42
CA ASN A 44 9.38 24.43 3.04
C ASN A 44 10.05 23.14 2.57
N LYS A 45 10.80 22.46 3.45
CA LYS A 45 11.43 21.18 3.14
C LYS A 45 10.39 20.07 2.96
N ALA A 46 9.29 20.04 3.71
CA ALA A 46 8.20 19.09 3.48
C ALA A 46 7.56 19.25 2.10
N ILE A 47 7.38 20.49 1.63
CA ILE A 47 6.87 20.80 0.28
C ILE A 47 7.86 20.33 -0.80
N ASP A 48 9.15 20.62 -0.62
CA ASP A 48 10.23 20.19 -1.52
C ASP A 48 10.29 18.65 -1.63
N LEU A 49 10.21 17.96 -0.50
CA LEU A 49 10.15 16.50 -0.44
C LEU A 49 8.89 15.96 -1.10
N MET A 50 7.72 16.53 -0.82
CA MET A 50 6.46 16.14 -1.46
C MET A 50 6.54 16.24 -2.99
N ASN A 51 7.06 17.36 -3.50
CA ASN A 51 7.21 17.56 -4.94
C ASN A 51 8.23 16.58 -5.53
N THR A 52 9.39 16.39 -4.89
CA THR A 52 10.40 15.45 -5.37
C THR A 52 9.85 14.02 -5.42
N ILE A 53 9.18 13.58 -4.35
CA ILE A 53 8.61 12.23 -4.25
C ILE A 53 7.53 12.02 -5.32
N CYS A 54 6.61 12.97 -5.52
CA CYS A 54 5.45 12.76 -6.38
C CYS A 54 5.65 13.17 -7.85
N LEU A 55 6.60 14.06 -8.15
CA LEU A 55 6.79 14.65 -9.49
C LEU A 55 8.12 14.24 -10.15
N SER A 56 9.02 13.58 -9.43
CA SER A 56 10.22 12.99 -10.02
C SER A 56 10.00 11.49 -10.26
N PRO A 57 10.35 10.94 -11.43
CA PRO A 57 10.34 9.49 -11.66
C PRO A 57 11.57 8.79 -11.05
N GLY A 58 12.51 9.55 -10.48
CA GLY A 58 13.80 9.02 -10.05
C GLY A 58 14.77 8.78 -11.22
N ASN A 59 15.92 8.17 -10.91
CA ASN A 59 16.95 7.85 -11.90
C ASN A 59 17.55 6.47 -11.62
N PRO A 60 17.49 5.51 -12.57
CA PRO A 60 16.81 5.61 -13.87
C PRO A 60 15.29 5.72 -13.71
N THR A 61 14.58 6.28 -14.70
CA THR A 61 13.14 6.56 -14.60
C THR A 61 12.27 5.31 -14.44
N ASN A 62 12.81 4.13 -14.81
CA ASN A 62 12.18 2.82 -14.70
C ASN A 62 12.80 1.97 -13.58
N TRP A 63 13.37 2.60 -12.54
CA TRP A 63 13.97 1.86 -11.44
C TRP A 63 12.96 0.93 -10.75
N GLY A 64 11.67 1.27 -10.71
CA GLY A 64 10.62 0.40 -10.14
C GLY A 64 10.51 -0.99 -10.78
N THR A 65 10.84 -1.11 -12.08
CA THR A 65 10.68 -2.35 -12.86
C THR A 65 11.99 -3.07 -13.16
N THR A 66 13.12 -2.51 -12.73
CA THR A 66 14.46 -3.03 -13.03
C THR A 66 15.28 -3.24 -11.78
N ASN A 67 16.18 -4.22 -11.79
CA ASN A 67 17.09 -4.47 -10.66
C ASN A 67 18.31 -3.52 -10.67
N THR A 68 18.19 -2.35 -11.31
CA THR A 68 19.27 -1.37 -11.39
C THR A 68 19.35 -0.55 -10.09
N SER A 69 20.56 -0.12 -9.73
CA SER A 69 20.78 0.71 -8.55
C SER A 69 20.14 2.09 -8.73
N LEU A 70 19.46 2.55 -7.68
CA LEU A 70 18.79 3.84 -7.67
C LEU A 70 19.80 4.98 -7.48
N LEU A 71 19.85 5.91 -8.42
CA LEU A 71 20.71 7.10 -8.40
C LEU A 71 19.95 8.39 -8.07
N GLY A 72 18.62 8.35 -8.07
CA GLY A 72 17.77 9.46 -7.68
C GLY A 72 16.40 8.94 -7.29
N PHE A 73 15.86 9.41 -6.17
CA PHE A 73 14.58 8.94 -5.65
C PHE A 73 13.41 9.72 -6.24
N GLY A 74 12.30 9.03 -6.48
CA GLY A 74 11.07 9.58 -7.01
C GLY A 74 10.08 8.47 -7.35
N LEU A 75 8.79 8.72 -7.13
CA LEU A 75 7.72 7.75 -7.32
C LEU A 75 6.85 8.07 -8.54
N ASN A 76 7.09 9.16 -9.26
CA ASN A 76 6.28 9.53 -10.42
C ASN A 76 6.31 8.44 -11.51
N ASP A 77 5.18 8.23 -12.15
CA ASP A 77 5.11 7.43 -13.37
C ASP A 77 5.59 8.27 -14.57
N PRO A 78 6.73 7.94 -15.19
CA PRO A 78 7.25 8.70 -16.32
C PRO A 78 6.39 8.61 -17.59
N ALA A 79 5.53 7.60 -17.72
CA ALA A 79 4.68 7.42 -18.90
C ALA A 79 3.44 8.33 -18.87
N VAL A 80 2.90 8.57 -17.67
CA VAL A 80 1.70 9.40 -17.46
C VAL A 80 2.07 10.84 -17.09
N GLY A 81 3.06 11.03 -16.22
CA GLY A 81 3.47 12.32 -15.68
C GLY A 81 2.47 12.90 -14.67
N GLY A 82 2.68 14.16 -14.28
CA GLY A 82 1.82 14.85 -13.31
C GLY A 82 1.86 14.24 -11.91
N TYR A 83 0.72 14.16 -11.22
CA TYR A 83 0.60 13.49 -9.92
C TYR A 83 0.16 12.02 -10.09
N SER A 84 0.76 11.32 -11.05
CA SER A 84 0.60 9.87 -11.21
C SER A 84 1.84 9.17 -10.67
N LEU A 85 1.68 8.18 -9.81
CA LEU A 85 2.81 7.42 -9.26
C LEU A 85 2.92 6.05 -9.92
N SER A 86 4.16 5.59 -10.08
CA SER A 86 4.50 4.27 -10.60
C SER A 86 4.12 3.20 -9.58
N PRO A 87 3.25 2.23 -9.93
CA PRO A 87 2.88 1.14 -9.04
C PRO A 87 4.10 0.28 -8.65
N TYR A 88 5.00 0.03 -9.60
CA TYR A 88 6.19 -0.79 -9.38
C TYR A 88 7.21 -0.14 -8.43
N SER A 89 7.37 1.19 -8.53
CA SER A 89 8.25 1.94 -7.60
C SER A 89 7.75 1.85 -6.16
N ILE A 90 6.43 1.83 -5.96
CA ILE A 90 5.82 1.69 -4.63
C ILE A 90 6.03 0.29 -4.06
N MET A 91 5.96 -0.75 -4.89
CA MET A 91 6.22 -2.14 -4.47
C MET A 91 7.63 -2.35 -3.94
N ARG A 92 8.58 -1.55 -4.43
CA ARG A 92 9.97 -1.60 -3.99
C ARG A 92 10.24 -0.79 -2.72
N LEU A 93 9.23 -0.14 -2.13
CA LEU A 93 9.40 0.53 -0.84
C LEU A 93 9.42 -0.50 0.28
N ALA A 94 10.43 -0.41 1.14
CA ALA A 94 10.43 -1.16 2.40
C ALA A 94 9.33 -0.59 3.31
N THR A 95 8.14 -1.21 3.27
CA THR A 95 7.00 -0.70 4.04
C THR A 95 7.26 -0.79 5.54
N SER A 96 7.15 0.33 6.25
CA SER A 96 7.49 0.40 7.66
C SER A 96 6.43 -0.27 8.55
N ASN A 97 6.89 -1.06 9.55
CA ASN A 97 6.02 -1.71 10.54
C ASN A 97 5.24 -0.71 11.43
N SER A 98 5.66 0.57 11.45
CA SER A 98 5.11 1.64 12.29
C SER A 98 3.66 2.02 11.97
N SER A 99 3.13 1.64 10.79
CA SER A 99 1.74 1.89 10.41
C SER A 99 0.88 0.61 10.30
N GLY A 100 1.37 -0.52 10.82
CA GLY A 100 0.79 -1.84 10.56
C GLY A 100 1.43 -2.57 9.38
N GLY A 101 2.64 -2.14 8.96
CA GLY A 101 3.40 -2.79 7.91
C GLY A 101 3.69 -4.27 8.17
N SER A 102 3.88 -5.00 7.07
CA SER A 102 3.92 -6.46 7.08
C SER A 102 5.20 -7.03 7.67
N SER A 103 5.06 -8.14 8.40
CA SER A 103 6.20 -8.95 8.80
C SER A 103 6.93 -9.49 7.56
N LEU A 104 8.25 -9.36 7.54
CA LEU A 104 9.08 -10.02 6.53
C LEU A 104 8.84 -11.53 6.57
N VAL A 105 8.73 -12.14 5.39
CA VAL A 105 8.48 -13.57 5.22
C VAL A 105 9.72 -14.23 4.64
N TYR A 106 10.30 -15.20 5.34
CA TYR A 106 11.44 -15.96 4.85
C TYR A 106 10.97 -17.13 3.98
N TYR A 107 11.59 -17.34 2.83
CA TYR A 107 11.36 -18.53 2.02
C TYR A 107 12.65 -19.35 1.86
N PRO A 108 12.73 -20.56 2.45
CA PRO A 108 13.95 -21.36 2.47
C PRO A 108 14.45 -21.79 1.09
N LYS A 109 13.58 -21.93 0.08
CA LYS A 109 14.00 -22.43 -1.25
C LYS A 109 14.71 -21.37 -2.09
N THR A 110 14.50 -20.09 -1.78
CA THR A 110 15.24 -18.98 -2.41
C THR A 110 16.30 -18.40 -1.49
N GLU A 111 16.30 -18.74 -0.20
CA GLU A 111 17.18 -18.14 0.83
C GLU A 111 17.01 -16.61 0.95
N LEU A 112 15.79 -16.11 0.68
CA LEU A 112 15.45 -14.69 0.67
C LEU A 112 14.32 -14.39 1.65
N TYR A 113 14.32 -13.16 2.16
CA TYR A 113 13.17 -12.57 2.83
C TYR A 113 12.33 -11.80 1.80
N TYR A 114 11.02 -11.75 2.03
CA TYR A 114 10.04 -11.06 1.21
C TYR A 114 9.25 -10.07 2.07
N ASN A 115 9.02 -8.87 1.54
CA ASN A 115 8.05 -7.92 2.09
C ASN A 115 6.65 -8.29 1.58
N ASN A 116 5.65 -8.30 2.47
CA ASN A 116 4.30 -8.73 2.19
C ASN A 116 3.36 -7.52 2.02
N LEU A 117 3.05 -7.17 0.78
CA LEU A 117 2.09 -6.11 0.47
C LEU A 117 0.70 -6.72 0.29
N SER A 118 -0.03 -6.93 1.39
CA SER A 118 -1.38 -7.53 1.39
C SER A 118 -2.49 -6.51 1.58
N ALA A 119 -3.55 -6.59 0.77
CA ALA A 119 -4.80 -5.82 0.98
C ALA A 119 -5.78 -6.55 1.90
N ASN A 120 -5.92 -7.87 1.71
CA ASN A 120 -6.84 -8.71 2.46
C ASN A 120 -6.37 -10.19 2.38
N TYR A 121 -7.03 -11.09 3.10
CA TYR A 121 -6.86 -12.52 2.90
C TYR A 121 -7.06 -12.89 1.41
N GLY A 122 -6.17 -13.70 0.88
CA GLY A 122 -6.14 -14.10 -0.53
C GLY A 122 -5.62 -13.04 -1.49
N HIS A 123 -5.22 -11.85 -1.03
CA HIS A 123 -4.83 -10.74 -1.89
C HIS A 123 -3.54 -10.10 -1.39
N GLY A 124 -2.42 -10.40 -2.03
CA GLY A 124 -1.15 -9.78 -1.68
C GLY A 124 -0.03 -10.07 -2.66
N VAL A 125 1.04 -9.28 -2.52
CA VAL A 125 2.26 -9.45 -3.30
C VAL A 125 3.46 -9.56 -2.36
N PHE A 126 4.27 -10.58 -2.59
CA PHE A 126 5.50 -10.79 -1.84
C PHE A 126 6.70 -10.40 -2.69
N THR A 127 7.47 -9.42 -2.23
CA THR A 127 8.56 -8.81 -2.99
C THR A 127 9.90 -9.04 -2.27
N PRO A 128 10.97 -9.45 -2.94
CA PRO A 128 12.21 -9.85 -2.27
C PRO A 128 12.90 -8.63 -1.63
N THR A 129 13.46 -8.79 -0.43
CA THR A 129 14.06 -7.68 0.34
C THR A 129 15.30 -7.08 -0.31
N GLY A 130 16.05 -7.88 -1.09
CA GLY A 130 17.23 -7.41 -1.83
C GLY A 130 16.89 -6.37 -2.91
N ASP A 131 15.65 -6.37 -3.39
CA ASP A 131 15.17 -5.41 -4.37
C ASP A 131 14.46 -4.21 -3.73
N LEU A 132 14.35 -4.13 -2.39
CA LEU A 132 13.73 -2.99 -1.72
C LEU A 132 14.68 -1.80 -1.60
N VAL A 133 14.13 -0.59 -1.67
CA VAL A 133 14.86 0.64 -1.35
C VAL A 133 14.74 0.88 0.15
N ASN A 134 15.88 1.02 0.84
CA ASN A 134 15.91 1.27 2.28
C ASN A 134 15.85 2.77 2.61
N TYR A 135 15.52 3.10 3.86
CA TYR A 135 15.38 4.49 4.32
C TYR A 135 16.65 5.32 4.17
N THR A 136 17.81 4.75 4.53
CA THR A 136 19.08 5.47 4.52
C THR A 136 19.44 5.93 3.11
N ASP A 137 19.30 5.04 2.12
CA ASP A 137 19.57 5.34 0.72
C ASP A 137 18.62 6.43 0.21
N VAL A 138 17.32 6.34 0.53
CA VAL A 138 16.35 7.38 0.16
C VAL A 138 16.70 8.73 0.81
N ALA A 139 17.09 8.73 2.08
CA ALA A 139 17.46 9.95 2.78
C ALA A 139 18.72 10.62 2.17
N GLU A 140 19.69 9.82 1.72
CA GLU A 140 20.86 10.30 0.99
C GLU A 140 20.49 10.86 -0.38
N LEU A 141 19.69 10.13 -1.16
CA LEU A 141 19.24 10.54 -2.49
C LEU A 141 18.36 11.80 -2.46
N LEU A 142 17.60 12.01 -1.39
CA LEU A 142 16.81 13.21 -1.14
C LEU A 142 17.61 14.36 -0.50
N GLY A 143 18.91 14.14 -0.21
CA GLY A 143 19.78 15.14 0.38
C GLY A 143 19.38 15.58 1.79
N ILE A 144 18.71 14.70 2.55
CA ILE A 144 18.24 14.97 3.91
C ILE A 144 18.95 14.15 4.99
N ASN A 145 19.84 13.22 4.59
CA ASN A 145 20.56 12.37 5.53
C ASN A 145 21.25 13.21 6.62
N GLY A 146 21.02 12.85 7.88
CA GLY A 146 21.55 13.52 9.06
C GLY A 146 20.99 14.91 9.38
N THR A 147 20.08 15.48 8.56
CA THR A 147 19.53 16.83 8.77
C THR A 147 18.02 16.86 9.00
N TYR A 148 17.26 16.06 8.26
CA TYR A 148 15.82 15.92 8.41
C TYR A 148 15.41 14.46 8.49
N GLY A 149 14.37 14.19 9.27
CA GLY A 149 13.64 12.94 9.22
C GLY A 149 12.52 13.07 8.20
N LEU A 150 12.21 11.94 7.58
CA LEU A 150 11.17 11.79 6.58
C LEU A 150 10.28 10.62 6.98
N GLY A 151 8.99 10.78 6.76
CA GLY A 151 8.06 9.67 6.68
C GLY A 151 7.00 10.00 5.64
N PHE A 152 6.55 9.04 4.86
CA PHE A 152 5.40 9.24 4.01
C PHE A 152 4.46 8.05 4.02
N ASN A 153 3.19 8.33 3.82
CA ASN A 153 2.13 7.34 3.74
C ASN A 153 1.33 7.61 2.46
N ILE A 154 1.04 6.54 1.73
CA ILE A 154 0.23 6.52 0.52
C ILE A 154 -0.96 5.63 0.86
N ALA A 155 -2.17 6.18 0.91
CA ALA A 155 -3.37 5.46 1.27
C ALA A 155 -4.51 5.73 0.27
N PRO A 156 -5.40 4.76 -0.02
CA PRO A 156 -6.54 4.99 -0.89
C PRO A 156 -7.39 6.17 -0.41
N THR A 157 -7.97 6.91 -1.36
CA THR A 157 -8.89 8.02 -1.06
C THR A 157 -10.30 7.52 -0.78
N ILE A 158 -10.69 6.44 -1.46
CA ILE A 158 -11.96 5.73 -1.28
C ILE A 158 -11.63 4.37 -0.69
N GLU A 159 -12.31 4.03 0.39
CA GLU A 159 -12.31 2.71 0.99
C GLU A 159 -13.51 1.93 0.47
N VAL A 160 -13.26 0.71 -0.01
CA VAL A 160 -14.29 -0.19 -0.53
C VAL A 160 -14.21 -1.48 0.26
N ASP A 161 -15.14 -1.65 1.18
CA ASP A 161 -15.23 -2.85 2.00
C ASP A 161 -16.19 -3.85 1.37
N VAL A 162 -15.84 -5.13 1.45
CA VAL A 162 -16.61 -6.22 0.87
C VAL A 162 -16.78 -7.30 1.92
N THR A 163 -18.02 -7.69 2.17
CA THR A 163 -18.37 -8.71 3.17
C THR A 163 -19.39 -9.70 2.61
N LEU A 164 -19.46 -10.90 3.19
CA LEU A 164 -20.50 -11.87 2.85
C LEU A 164 -21.86 -11.39 3.35
N ALA A 165 -22.85 -11.39 2.46
CA ALA A 165 -24.24 -11.22 2.82
C ALA A 165 -24.89 -12.60 2.99
N THR A 166 -25.47 -12.85 4.16
CA THR A 166 -26.06 -14.16 4.51
C THR A 166 -27.58 -14.13 4.37
N GLY A 167 -28.19 -15.31 4.18
CA GLY A 167 -29.66 -15.46 4.17
C GLY A 167 -30.32 -15.40 2.78
N TYR A 168 -29.53 -15.38 1.71
CA TYR A 168 -30.04 -15.35 0.32
C TYR A 168 -30.24 -16.75 -0.29
N GLY A 169 -29.54 -17.77 0.22
CA GLY A 169 -29.58 -19.14 -0.32
C GLY A 169 -28.63 -19.39 -1.50
N HIS A 170 -27.92 -18.34 -1.93
CA HIS A 170 -26.86 -18.32 -2.93
C HIS A 170 -25.77 -17.33 -2.47
N LEU A 171 -24.66 -17.27 -3.19
CA LEU A 171 -23.59 -16.31 -2.93
C LEU A 171 -24.10 -14.87 -3.09
N ALA A 172 -24.01 -14.08 -2.04
CA ALA A 172 -24.27 -12.66 -2.05
C ALA A 172 -23.16 -11.91 -1.31
N LEU A 173 -22.75 -10.76 -1.85
CA LEU A 173 -21.72 -9.90 -1.30
C LEU A 173 -22.30 -8.53 -1.03
N ASN A 174 -22.08 -8.01 0.18
CA ASN A 174 -22.35 -6.63 0.51
C ASN A 174 -21.10 -5.80 0.22
N VAL A 175 -21.25 -4.75 -0.57
CA VAL A 175 -20.18 -3.80 -0.89
C VAL A 175 -20.53 -2.45 -0.28
N GLU A 176 -19.65 -1.93 0.55
CA GLU A 176 -19.75 -0.60 1.15
C GLU A 176 -18.64 0.30 0.59
N VAL A 177 -19.01 1.51 0.18
CA VAL A 177 -18.08 2.50 -0.36
C VAL A 177 -18.09 3.74 0.54
N THR A 178 -16.94 4.04 1.12
CA THR A 178 -16.75 5.20 1.99
C THR A 178 -15.60 6.08 1.51
N GLY A 179 -15.77 7.40 1.67
CA GLY A 179 -14.71 8.38 1.52
C GLY A 179 -14.04 8.63 2.87
N SER A 180 -13.60 9.87 3.13
CA SER A 180 -13.02 10.29 4.42
C SER A 180 -14.02 10.25 5.60
N GLY A 181 -14.53 9.06 5.95
CA GLY A 181 -15.48 8.79 7.03
C GLY A 181 -16.95 8.98 6.68
N LEU A 182 -17.30 9.13 5.40
CA LEU A 182 -18.68 9.29 4.94
C LEU A 182 -19.03 8.28 3.84
N PRO A 183 -20.22 7.67 3.88
CA PRO A 183 -20.67 6.79 2.80
C PRO A 183 -20.83 7.58 1.50
N LEU A 184 -20.47 6.94 0.38
CA LEU A 184 -20.57 7.53 -0.96
C LEU A 184 -21.74 6.90 -1.72
N SER A 185 -22.82 7.67 -1.87
CA SER A 185 -23.98 7.26 -2.66
C SER A 185 -23.70 7.33 -4.17
N ASP A 186 -24.45 6.55 -4.94
CA ASP A 186 -24.41 6.54 -6.41
C ASP A 186 -23.00 6.22 -6.98
N ALA A 187 -22.17 5.53 -6.20
CA ALA A 187 -20.88 5.04 -6.63
C ALA A 187 -21.07 3.95 -7.67
N THR A 188 -20.51 4.13 -8.87
CA THR A 188 -20.58 3.10 -9.91
C THR A 188 -19.57 2.02 -9.60
N LEU A 189 -20.05 0.78 -9.47
CA LEU A 189 -19.25 -0.39 -9.13
C LEU A 189 -19.06 -1.26 -10.37
N ASN A 190 -17.82 -1.45 -10.81
CA ASN A 190 -17.46 -2.47 -11.80
C ASN A 190 -16.86 -3.65 -11.03
N TYR A 191 -17.57 -4.78 -11.00
CA TYR A 191 -17.15 -5.93 -10.20
C TYR A 191 -16.80 -7.14 -11.06
N HIS A 192 -15.91 -7.97 -10.51
CA HIS A 192 -15.40 -9.20 -11.11
C HIS A 192 -15.32 -10.28 -10.05
N LEU A 193 -16.02 -11.39 -10.26
CA LEU A 193 -15.96 -12.60 -9.48
C LEU A 193 -15.18 -13.66 -10.24
N PHE A 194 -14.13 -14.18 -9.63
CA PHE A 194 -13.35 -15.31 -10.11
C PHE A 194 -13.81 -16.57 -9.37
N HIS A 195 -14.86 -17.19 -9.89
CA HIS A 195 -15.40 -18.42 -9.31
C HIS A 195 -14.49 -19.60 -9.66
N VAL A 196 -14.17 -20.44 -8.67
CA VAL A 196 -13.35 -21.64 -8.90
C VAL A 196 -14.25 -22.87 -8.94
N ASP A 197 -14.34 -23.48 -10.12
CA ASP A 197 -14.97 -24.78 -10.31
C ASP A 197 -13.88 -25.81 -10.61
N ASP A 198 -13.70 -26.75 -9.68
CA ASP A 198 -12.57 -27.69 -9.64
C ASP A 198 -11.20 -27.00 -9.56
N LEU A 199 -10.61 -26.65 -10.70
CA LEU A 199 -9.37 -25.88 -10.86
C LEU A 199 -9.49 -24.79 -11.95
N ALA A 200 -10.65 -24.71 -12.61
CA ALA A 200 -10.90 -23.71 -13.63
C ALA A 200 -11.38 -22.42 -12.95
N VAL A 201 -10.80 -21.30 -13.37
CA VAL A 201 -11.26 -19.97 -12.96
C VAL A 201 -12.31 -19.51 -13.98
N ILE A 202 -13.53 -19.28 -13.51
CA ILE A 202 -14.65 -18.80 -14.32
C ILE A 202 -14.90 -17.33 -13.95
N PRO A 203 -14.47 -16.37 -14.79
CA PRO A 203 -14.68 -14.96 -14.52
C PRO A 203 -16.14 -14.56 -14.81
N ILE A 204 -16.75 -13.84 -13.88
CA ILE A 204 -18.08 -13.24 -14.00
C ILE A 204 -17.96 -11.77 -13.67
N SER A 205 -18.45 -10.89 -14.54
CA SER A 205 -18.37 -9.45 -14.34
C SER A 205 -19.73 -8.78 -14.43
N GLY A 206 -19.83 -7.59 -13.85
CA GLY A 206 -21.03 -6.77 -13.93
C GLY A 206 -20.83 -5.36 -13.42
N ILE A 207 -21.92 -4.59 -13.50
CA ILE A 207 -21.94 -3.19 -13.08
C ILE A 207 -23.17 -2.96 -12.21
N THR A 208 -22.99 -2.29 -11.08
CA THR A 208 -24.07 -1.84 -10.19
C THR A 208 -23.76 -0.48 -9.59
N GLN A 209 -24.61 0.02 -8.69
CA GLN A 209 -24.40 1.28 -7.98
C GLN A 209 -24.74 1.16 -6.50
N THR A 210 -24.04 1.94 -5.66
CA THR A 210 -24.40 2.06 -4.24
C THR A 210 -25.68 2.89 -4.06
N ASP A 211 -26.44 2.56 -3.02
CA ASP A 211 -27.62 3.31 -2.61
C ASP A 211 -27.26 4.58 -1.82
N SER A 212 -28.27 5.26 -1.26
CA SER A 212 -28.08 6.48 -0.45
C SER A 212 -27.25 6.28 0.83
N SER A 213 -27.09 5.04 1.28
CA SER A 213 -26.25 4.67 2.43
C SER A 213 -24.82 4.29 2.03
N GLY A 214 -24.50 4.36 0.74
CA GLY A 214 -23.18 3.99 0.22
C GLY A 214 -22.96 2.47 0.14
N GLN A 215 -24.04 1.69 0.13
CA GLN A 215 -23.97 0.22 0.13
C GLN A 215 -24.76 -0.38 -1.03
N THR A 216 -24.42 -1.60 -1.42
CA THR A 216 -25.24 -2.43 -2.31
C THR A 216 -24.94 -3.91 -2.08
N VAL A 217 -25.94 -4.76 -2.29
CA VAL A 217 -25.78 -6.21 -2.34
C VAL A 217 -25.64 -6.65 -3.79
N ILE A 218 -24.65 -7.50 -4.07
CA ILE A 218 -24.42 -8.13 -5.37
C ILE A 218 -24.70 -9.63 -5.21
N GLU A 219 -25.64 -10.14 -5.99
CA GLU A 219 -26.13 -11.52 -5.89
C GLU A 219 -25.67 -12.36 -7.09
N PHE A 220 -25.23 -13.58 -6.80
CA PHE A 220 -24.81 -14.57 -7.80
C PHE A 220 -25.70 -15.82 -7.67
N GLU A 221 -26.91 -15.75 -8.23
CA GLU A 221 -27.97 -16.76 -8.07
C GLU A 221 -27.54 -18.19 -8.45
N THR A 222 -26.56 -18.34 -9.34
CA THR A 222 -26.09 -19.65 -9.82
C THR A 222 -24.92 -20.22 -9.00
N ILE A 223 -24.45 -19.51 -7.98
CA ILE A 223 -23.27 -19.90 -7.19
C ILE A 223 -23.70 -20.17 -5.76
N GLU A 224 -23.30 -21.34 -5.26
CA GLU A 224 -23.58 -21.73 -3.89
C GLU A 224 -22.85 -20.82 -2.89
N GLU A 225 -23.49 -20.54 -1.75
CA GLU A 225 -22.91 -19.69 -0.69
C GLU A 225 -21.55 -20.23 -0.21
N GLY A 226 -21.32 -21.54 -0.27
CA GLY A 226 -20.09 -22.20 0.15
C GLY A 226 -18.98 -22.30 -0.89
N ALA A 227 -19.15 -21.76 -2.11
CA ALA A 227 -18.17 -21.89 -3.18
C ALA A 227 -16.84 -21.17 -2.88
N ALA A 228 -15.75 -21.63 -3.50
CA ALA A 228 -14.47 -20.93 -3.49
C ALA A 228 -14.45 -19.86 -4.59
N PHE A 229 -14.04 -18.65 -4.23
CA PHE A 229 -13.93 -17.54 -5.17
C PHE A 229 -13.02 -16.43 -4.65
N SER A 230 -12.58 -15.60 -5.59
CA SER A 230 -12.04 -14.27 -5.30
C SER A 230 -12.89 -13.22 -5.99
N PHE A 231 -13.02 -12.07 -5.37
CA PHE A 231 -13.87 -10.99 -5.82
C PHE A 231 -13.09 -9.68 -5.76
N THR A 232 -13.20 -8.90 -6.83
CA THR A 232 -12.62 -7.57 -6.97
C THR A 232 -13.71 -6.60 -7.41
N VAL A 233 -13.80 -5.43 -6.81
CA VAL A 233 -14.74 -4.38 -7.21
C VAL A 233 -14.04 -3.03 -7.29
N TYR A 234 -14.28 -2.31 -8.38
CA TYR A 234 -13.80 -0.94 -8.60
C TYR A 234 -14.96 0.04 -8.44
N ALA A 235 -14.84 0.94 -7.46
CA ALA A 235 -15.83 1.99 -7.21
C ALA A 235 -15.39 3.30 -7.87
N ASN A 236 -16.28 3.95 -8.61
CA ASN A 236 -16.07 5.27 -9.21
C ASN A 236 -17.11 6.26 -8.69
N VAL A 237 -16.65 7.38 -8.12
CA VAL A 237 -17.49 8.50 -7.69
C VAL A 237 -16.81 9.80 -8.07
N GLY A 238 -17.44 10.61 -8.92
CA GLY A 238 -16.96 11.96 -9.23
C GLY A 238 -15.53 12.00 -9.80
N GLY A 239 -15.08 10.95 -10.50
CA GLY A 239 -13.73 10.83 -11.05
C GLY A 239 -12.67 10.32 -10.08
N ILE A 240 -13.06 9.97 -8.85
CA ILE A 240 -12.22 9.31 -7.86
C ILE A 240 -12.51 7.82 -7.92
N ASN A 241 -11.47 6.99 -7.97
CA ASN A 241 -11.57 5.54 -8.04
C ASN A 241 -11.04 4.89 -6.77
N GLY A 242 -11.76 3.90 -6.26
CA GLY A 242 -11.35 3.00 -5.19
C GLY A 242 -11.49 1.54 -5.62
N VAL A 243 -10.94 0.63 -4.82
CA VAL A 243 -10.96 -0.81 -5.08
C VAL A 243 -11.12 -1.59 -3.80
N GLY A 244 -11.92 -2.66 -3.86
CA GLY A 244 -12.19 -3.56 -2.75
C GLY A 244 -12.05 -5.02 -3.16
N TYR A 245 -11.78 -5.87 -2.17
CA TYR A 245 -11.43 -7.27 -2.37
C TYR A 245 -12.05 -8.20 -1.35
N TYR A 246 -12.44 -9.39 -1.80
CA TYR A 246 -12.88 -10.46 -0.91
C TYR A 246 -12.52 -11.83 -1.47
N THR A 247 -11.97 -12.71 -0.63
CA THR A 247 -11.70 -14.11 -1.01
C THR A 247 -12.35 -15.03 -0.01
N ARG A 248 -12.95 -16.10 -0.53
CA ARG A 248 -13.43 -17.24 0.26
C ARG A 248 -12.83 -18.52 -0.28
N ASN A 249 -12.28 -19.31 0.64
CA ASN A 249 -11.80 -20.66 0.35
C ASN A 249 -12.74 -21.68 1.02
N THR A 250 -12.81 -22.89 0.47
CA THR A 250 -13.54 -24.01 1.10
C THR A 250 -12.68 -24.78 2.11
N ALA A 251 -11.36 -24.62 2.03
CA ALA A 251 -10.44 -25.17 3.03
C ALA A 251 -10.71 -24.54 4.39
N GLY A 252 -10.89 -25.36 5.43
CA GLY A 252 -11.19 -24.90 6.80
C GLY A 252 -10.02 -24.24 7.54
N SER A 253 -8.89 -24.00 6.87
CA SER A 253 -7.74 -23.28 7.44
C SER A 253 -7.82 -21.79 7.09
N ASP A 254 -7.50 -20.94 8.06
CA ASP A 254 -7.33 -19.48 7.86
C ASP A 254 -6.09 -19.12 7.01
N LEU A 255 -5.39 -20.13 6.46
CA LEU A 255 -4.20 -19.98 5.63
C LEU A 255 -4.43 -20.55 4.22
N GLN A 256 -3.88 -19.88 3.22
CA GLN A 256 -3.85 -20.39 1.84
C GLN A 256 -2.75 -21.44 1.69
N PHE A 257 -2.94 -22.39 0.77
CA PHE A 257 -1.93 -23.44 0.50
C PHE A 257 -0.84 -23.01 -0.47
N VAL A 258 -1.07 -21.92 -1.21
CA VAL A 258 -0.16 -21.41 -2.23
C VAL A 258 0.14 -19.95 -1.94
N ILE A 259 1.41 -19.55 -2.02
CA ILE A 259 1.84 -18.17 -1.85
C ILE A 259 2.64 -17.76 -3.09
N PRO A 260 2.16 -16.78 -3.85
CA PRO A 260 2.90 -16.25 -4.99
C PRO A 260 3.99 -15.28 -4.51
N LEU A 261 5.22 -15.51 -4.95
CA LEU A 261 6.41 -14.73 -4.63
C LEU A 261 7.00 -14.15 -5.91
N VAL A 262 7.22 -12.84 -5.97
CA VAL A 262 7.94 -12.23 -7.10
C VAL A 262 9.42 -12.52 -6.95
N THR A 263 10.07 -13.05 -7.98
CA THR A 263 11.53 -13.27 -7.95
C THR A 263 12.28 -12.28 -8.83
N ASN A 264 11.68 -11.84 -9.93
CA ASN A 264 12.32 -10.90 -10.83
C ASN A 264 11.31 -10.07 -11.63
N TYR A 265 11.29 -8.76 -11.38
CA TYR A 265 10.42 -7.83 -12.10
C TYR A 265 10.80 -7.65 -13.57
N THR A 266 12.08 -7.76 -13.91
CA THR A 266 12.57 -7.53 -15.28
C THR A 266 12.19 -8.68 -16.22
N SER A 267 12.19 -9.92 -15.72
CA SER A 267 11.76 -11.10 -16.48
C SER A 267 10.30 -11.51 -16.22
N GLY A 268 9.61 -10.86 -15.27
CA GLY A 268 8.25 -11.22 -14.89
C GLY A 268 8.17 -12.54 -14.14
N GLU A 269 9.27 -13.00 -13.56
CA GLU A 269 9.38 -14.31 -12.94
C GLU A 269 8.73 -14.33 -11.56
N ILE A 270 7.90 -15.35 -11.34
CA ILE A 270 7.20 -15.57 -10.09
C ILE A 270 7.30 -17.04 -9.67
N ILE A 271 7.32 -17.25 -8.37
CA ILE A 271 7.27 -18.58 -7.74
C ILE A 271 5.90 -18.76 -7.11
N LEU A 272 5.23 -19.84 -7.44
CA LEU A 272 4.06 -20.35 -6.73
C LEU A 272 4.56 -21.31 -5.65
N ALA A 273 4.78 -20.81 -4.44
CA ALA A 273 5.33 -21.58 -3.33
C ALA A 273 4.22 -22.27 -2.54
N HIS A 274 4.49 -23.50 -2.10
CA HIS A 274 3.65 -24.19 -1.14
C HIS A 274 3.76 -23.51 0.24
N ALA A 275 2.64 -23.07 0.82
CA ALA A 275 2.62 -22.24 2.02
C ALA A 275 3.24 -22.90 3.26
N TRP A 276 3.20 -24.24 3.35
CA TRP A 276 3.87 -24.98 4.42
C TRP A 276 5.37 -24.67 4.53
N ASP A 277 6.07 -24.46 3.41
CA ASP A 277 7.51 -24.15 3.44
C ASP A 277 7.83 -22.77 4.05
N ILE A 278 6.80 -21.95 4.25
CA ILE A 278 6.90 -20.59 4.76
C ILE A 278 6.42 -20.52 6.21
N PHE A 279 5.25 -21.11 6.48
CA PHE A 279 4.61 -21.04 7.79
C PHE A 279 4.92 -22.24 8.70
N GLU A 280 5.38 -23.36 8.13
CA GLU A 280 5.63 -24.63 8.83
C GLU A 280 4.41 -25.09 9.67
N ASP A 281 3.20 -24.77 9.22
CA ASP A 281 1.94 -25.08 9.91
C ASP A 281 1.39 -26.44 9.47
N ASP A 282 1.16 -27.36 10.42
CA ASP A 282 0.65 -28.70 10.15
C ASP A 282 -0.72 -28.73 9.46
N SER A 283 -1.54 -27.68 9.60
CA SER A 283 -2.81 -27.56 8.85
C SER A 283 -2.60 -27.45 7.33
N LEU A 284 -1.38 -27.07 6.91
CA LEU A 284 -0.96 -26.96 5.50
C LEU A 284 -0.28 -28.23 4.98
N HIS A 285 -0.22 -29.31 5.75
CA HIS A 285 0.49 -30.54 5.40
C HIS A 285 -0.28 -31.42 4.39
N ALA A 286 -0.51 -30.90 3.18
CA ALA A 286 -1.19 -31.61 2.11
C ALA A 286 -0.65 -31.20 0.74
N ALA A 287 -0.59 -32.13 -0.21
CA ALA A 287 -0.30 -31.77 -1.60
C ALA A 287 -1.51 -31.07 -2.24
N VAL A 288 -1.24 -30.09 -3.10
CA VAL A 288 -2.26 -29.31 -3.82
C VAL A 288 -1.97 -29.29 -5.31
N GLN A 289 -2.99 -29.54 -6.11
CA GLN A 289 -2.96 -29.20 -7.53
C GLN A 289 -3.21 -27.71 -7.66
N VAL A 290 -2.46 -27.04 -8.54
CA VAL A 290 -2.56 -25.60 -8.76
C VAL A 290 -2.79 -25.31 -10.23
N ASN A 291 -3.58 -24.28 -10.48
CA ASN A 291 -3.76 -23.67 -11.79
C ASN A 291 -3.59 -22.15 -11.66
N ALA A 292 -3.17 -21.49 -12.73
CA ALA A 292 -2.93 -20.06 -12.73
C ALA A 292 -3.43 -19.44 -14.03
N THR A 293 -4.18 -18.35 -13.90
CA THR A 293 -4.73 -17.58 -15.02
C THR A 293 -4.40 -16.10 -14.81
N PHE A 294 -3.88 -15.44 -15.83
CA PHE A 294 -3.59 -14.00 -15.76
C PHE A 294 -4.68 -13.20 -16.45
N PHE A 295 -5.07 -12.09 -15.85
CA PHE A 295 -6.04 -11.16 -16.38
C PHE A 295 -5.41 -9.78 -16.50
N ILE A 296 -5.34 -9.23 -17.71
CA ILE A 296 -4.86 -7.87 -17.97
C ILE A 296 -5.97 -6.89 -17.57
N LEU A 297 -5.62 -5.88 -16.78
CA LEU A 297 -6.50 -4.78 -16.44
C LEU A 297 -6.48 -3.73 -17.55
N THR A 298 -7.64 -3.48 -18.13
CA THR A 298 -7.82 -2.39 -19.10
C THR A 298 -8.08 -1.05 -18.38
N SER A 299 -7.90 0.06 -19.10
CA SER A 299 -8.18 1.41 -18.58
C SER A 299 -9.64 1.66 -18.16
N GLY A 300 -10.57 0.81 -18.58
CA GLY A 300 -11.98 0.84 -18.17
C GLY A 300 -12.30 -0.01 -16.94
N PHE A 301 -11.28 -0.47 -16.20
CA PHE A 301 -11.42 -1.42 -15.09
C PHE A 301 -12.11 -2.74 -15.47
N GLN A 302 -11.89 -3.18 -16.71
CA GLN A 302 -12.31 -4.50 -17.20
C GLN A 302 -11.10 -5.43 -17.29
N PHE A 303 -11.33 -6.71 -17.02
CA PHE A 303 -10.32 -7.75 -17.13
C PHE A 303 -10.43 -8.50 -18.46
N GLN A 304 -9.28 -8.71 -19.09
CA GLN A 304 -9.15 -9.58 -20.26
C GLN A 304 -8.21 -10.73 -19.91
N GLU A 305 -8.67 -11.96 -20.10
CA GLU A 305 -7.84 -13.15 -19.92
C GLU A 305 -6.64 -13.13 -20.87
N PHE A 306 -5.47 -13.43 -20.31
CA PHE A 306 -4.22 -13.58 -21.01
C PHE A 306 -3.79 -15.05 -20.93
N ASP A 307 -3.48 -15.62 -22.09
CA ASP A 307 -3.03 -17.00 -22.20
C ASP A 307 -1.63 -17.14 -21.60
N LEU A 308 -1.56 -17.62 -20.37
CA LEU A 308 -0.32 -18.01 -19.73
C LEU A 308 0.09 -19.38 -20.26
N ASP A 309 1.37 -19.55 -20.58
CA ASP A 309 1.97 -20.87 -20.79
C ASP A 309 2.11 -21.59 -19.43
N PHE A 310 0.97 -21.93 -18.83
CA PHE A 310 0.84 -22.57 -17.54
C PHE A 310 0.02 -23.85 -17.68
N THR A 311 0.63 -24.97 -17.36
CA THR A 311 -0.09 -26.25 -17.19
C THR A 311 -0.32 -26.49 -15.71
N SER A 312 -1.48 -27.06 -15.35
CA SER A 312 -1.76 -27.37 -13.94
C SER A 312 -0.70 -28.30 -13.35
N GLU A 313 -0.29 -28.00 -12.12
CA GLU A 313 0.88 -28.60 -11.50
C GLU A 313 0.59 -29.10 -10.09
N LEU A 314 1.31 -30.12 -9.63
CA LEU A 314 1.19 -30.63 -8.27
C LEU A 314 2.28 -30.06 -7.38
N LEU A 315 1.90 -29.25 -6.39
CA LEU A 315 2.78 -28.77 -5.35
C LEU A 315 2.74 -29.71 -4.13
N ASN A 316 3.92 -30.04 -3.61
CA ASN A 316 4.10 -30.87 -2.42
C ASN A 316 4.87 -30.10 -1.36
N TYR A 317 4.40 -30.09 -0.12
CA TYR A 317 5.13 -29.50 1.00
C TYR A 317 6.52 -30.12 1.20
N GLY A 318 7.49 -29.35 1.72
CA GLY A 318 8.78 -29.83 2.19
C GLY A 318 9.77 -30.20 1.08
N THR A 319 10.11 -31.48 0.97
CA THR A 319 11.22 -31.98 0.12
C THR A 319 10.79 -32.51 -1.25
N GLY A 320 9.50 -32.44 -1.60
CA GLY A 320 8.97 -32.84 -2.89
C GLY A 320 9.22 -31.81 -4.01
N LYS A 321 8.14 -31.43 -4.72
CA LYS A 321 8.10 -30.25 -5.61
C LYS A 321 7.35 -29.11 -4.89
N PRO A 322 8.01 -28.35 -3.99
CA PRO A 322 7.34 -27.37 -3.14
C PRO A 322 7.04 -26.05 -3.81
N TYR A 323 7.47 -25.87 -5.05
CA TYR A 323 7.10 -24.71 -5.82
C TYR A 323 7.10 -25.00 -7.31
N TYR A 324 6.50 -24.06 -8.04
CA TYR A 324 6.58 -23.96 -9.48
C TYR A 324 6.92 -22.53 -9.87
N THR A 325 7.64 -22.35 -10.97
CA THR A 325 8.01 -21.03 -11.49
C THR A 325 7.25 -20.78 -12.78
N THR A 326 6.66 -19.59 -12.92
CA THR A 326 6.06 -19.13 -14.17
C THR A 326 6.47 -17.69 -14.46
N GLN A 327 6.08 -17.18 -15.63
CA GLN A 327 6.42 -15.85 -16.09
C GLN A 327 5.16 -15.08 -16.48
N LEU A 328 5.09 -13.82 -16.03
CA LEU A 328 4.03 -12.88 -16.35
C LEU A 328 4.47 -11.90 -17.44
N PRO A 329 3.52 -11.35 -18.22
CA PRO A 329 3.84 -10.29 -19.18
C PRO A 329 4.29 -9.02 -18.45
N VAL A 330 5.59 -8.70 -18.58
CA VAL A 330 6.21 -7.55 -17.88
C VAL A 330 5.70 -6.18 -18.33
N SER A 331 5.08 -6.08 -19.51
CA SER A 331 4.55 -4.84 -20.07
C SER A 331 3.12 -4.53 -19.65
N GLU A 332 2.43 -5.50 -19.03
CA GLU A 332 1.00 -5.39 -18.72
C GLU A 332 0.80 -5.26 -17.21
N VAL A 333 -0.32 -4.65 -16.82
CA VAL A 333 -0.81 -4.60 -15.43
C VAL A 333 -2.03 -5.51 -15.34
N GLY A 334 -2.19 -6.24 -14.25
CA GLY A 334 -3.24 -7.23 -14.14
C GLY A 334 -3.31 -7.98 -12.82
N LEU A 335 -4.12 -9.04 -12.81
CA LEU A 335 -4.27 -9.97 -11.70
C LEU A 335 -3.86 -11.37 -12.14
N LEU A 336 -2.94 -11.98 -11.42
CA LEU A 336 -2.74 -13.41 -11.46
C LEU A 336 -3.69 -14.06 -10.47
N VAL A 337 -4.65 -14.82 -10.97
CA VAL A 337 -5.57 -15.62 -10.17
C VAL A 337 -5.04 -17.04 -10.14
N ILE A 338 -4.70 -17.50 -8.95
CA ILE A 338 -4.25 -18.86 -8.69
C ILE A 338 -5.41 -19.60 -8.04
N SER A 339 -5.79 -20.74 -8.58
CA SER A 339 -6.71 -21.66 -7.94
C SER A 339 -5.95 -22.91 -7.51
N TYR A 340 -6.33 -23.47 -6.37
CA TYR A 340 -5.72 -24.69 -5.88
C TYR A 340 -6.76 -25.66 -5.36
N LYS A 341 -6.45 -26.96 -5.44
CA LYS A 341 -7.30 -28.05 -5.00
C LYS A 341 -6.51 -29.12 -4.25
N LYS A 342 -6.97 -29.47 -3.06
CA LYS A 342 -6.46 -30.59 -2.27
C LYS A 342 -7.06 -31.91 -2.76
N SER A 343 -6.38 -33.01 -2.44
CA SER A 343 -6.90 -34.37 -2.70
C SER A 343 -8.24 -34.67 -2.00
N THR A 344 -8.57 -33.94 -0.94
CA THR A 344 -9.86 -34.00 -0.22
C THR A 344 -10.98 -33.18 -0.87
N ASN A 345 -10.76 -32.63 -2.08
CA ASN A 345 -11.66 -31.72 -2.79
C ASN A 345 -11.88 -30.35 -2.13
N GLU A 346 -11.05 -29.96 -1.16
CA GLU A 346 -11.00 -28.56 -0.70
C GLU A 346 -10.33 -27.70 -1.78
N ILE A 347 -11.04 -26.66 -2.20
CA ILE A 347 -10.66 -25.69 -3.23
C ILE A 347 -10.42 -24.33 -2.58
N GLY A 348 -9.45 -23.58 -3.08
CA GLY A 348 -9.27 -22.18 -2.75
C GLY A 348 -8.61 -21.39 -3.87
N THR A 349 -8.45 -20.11 -3.63
CA THR A 349 -7.86 -19.18 -4.58
C THR A 349 -7.05 -18.08 -3.90
N VAL A 350 -6.08 -17.56 -4.65
CA VAL A 350 -5.18 -16.47 -4.28
C VAL A 350 -5.05 -15.55 -5.47
N ILE A 351 -5.12 -14.25 -5.24
CA ILE A 351 -4.85 -13.22 -6.22
C ILE A 351 -3.52 -12.56 -5.91
N MET A 352 -2.62 -12.61 -6.89
CA MET A 352 -1.43 -11.77 -6.92
C MET A 352 -1.60 -10.70 -7.99
N PRO A 353 -1.72 -9.43 -7.60
CA PRO A 353 -1.71 -8.32 -8.54
C PRO A 353 -0.31 -8.09 -9.10
N TRP A 354 -0.26 -7.77 -10.38
CA TRP A 354 0.94 -7.43 -11.13
C TRP A 354 0.81 -5.98 -11.60
N GLY A 355 1.60 -5.07 -11.02
CA GLY A 355 1.35 -3.63 -11.11
C GLY A 355 0.30 -3.19 -10.07
N VAL A 356 0.77 -2.87 -8.87
CA VAL A 356 -0.01 -2.68 -7.63
C VAL A 356 -0.99 -1.50 -7.62
N GLY A 357 -1.14 -0.73 -8.70
CA GLY A 357 -2.22 0.26 -8.81
C GLY A 357 -3.62 -0.38 -8.82
N THR A 358 -3.70 -1.71 -8.86
CA THR A 358 -4.94 -2.46 -8.67
C THR A 358 -5.34 -2.63 -7.21
N LEU A 359 -4.41 -2.60 -6.24
CA LEU A 359 -4.59 -3.24 -4.94
C LEU A 359 -5.33 -2.46 -3.85
N GLY A 360 -5.47 -1.14 -3.97
CA GLY A 360 -5.98 -0.33 -2.86
C GLY A 360 -5.13 -0.49 -1.58
N VAL A 361 -3.89 -0.98 -1.67
CA VAL A 361 -3.02 -1.14 -0.51
C VAL A 361 -2.45 0.19 -0.08
N SER A 362 -2.38 0.40 1.23
CA SER A 362 -1.60 1.49 1.79
C SER A 362 -0.13 1.11 1.83
N ALA A 363 0.74 2.07 1.56
CA ALA A 363 2.19 1.94 1.72
C ALA A 363 2.70 3.04 2.66
N SER A 364 3.49 2.67 3.67
CA SER A 364 4.19 3.63 4.53
C SER A 364 5.69 3.46 4.41
N PHE A 365 6.43 4.56 4.48
CA PHE A 365 7.88 4.55 4.43
C PHE A 365 8.41 5.52 5.48
N ASP A 366 9.22 5.02 6.41
CA ASP A 366 9.90 5.83 7.43
C ASP A 366 11.15 5.12 7.97
N SER A 367 11.82 5.75 8.93
CA SER A 367 13.02 5.23 9.59
C SER A 367 12.74 4.18 10.69
N GLY A 368 11.49 3.76 10.88
CA GLY A 368 11.01 2.89 11.96
C GLY A 368 10.79 3.57 13.32
N ILE A 369 11.37 4.76 13.54
CA ILE A 369 11.22 5.54 14.78
C ILE A 369 10.05 6.55 14.68
N GLY A 370 9.62 6.86 13.46
CA GLY A 370 8.57 7.83 13.18
C GLY A 370 8.92 9.26 13.61
N SER A 371 7.91 10.13 13.61
CA SER A 371 8.03 11.54 14.00
C SER A 371 7.67 11.80 15.47
N SER A 372 7.37 10.75 16.25
CA SER A 372 7.00 10.87 17.65
C SER A 372 8.17 11.40 18.49
N GLY A 373 7.94 12.45 19.26
CA GLY A 373 8.95 13.06 20.14
C GLY A 373 9.65 14.29 19.59
N TYR A 374 9.33 14.72 18.36
CA TYR A 374 9.82 15.98 17.81
C TYR A 374 8.84 17.14 18.07
N ASN A 375 9.39 18.30 18.42
CA ASN A 375 8.61 19.49 18.80
C ASN A 375 7.78 20.08 17.65
N PHE A 376 8.21 19.86 16.40
CA PHE A 376 7.51 20.34 15.21
C PHE A 376 7.68 19.34 14.07
N VAL A 377 6.56 18.98 13.46
CA VAL A 377 6.48 18.11 12.29
C VAL A 377 5.64 18.83 11.25
N ALA A 378 6.22 19.09 10.08
CA ALA A 378 5.47 19.61 8.95
C ALA A 378 4.86 18.45 8.18
N THR A 379 3.59 18.59 7.77
CA THR A 379 2.89 17.58 6.98
C THR A 379 2.31 18.23 5.73
N GLU A 380 2.55 17.60 4.59
CA GLU A 380 1.97 17.96 3.31
C GLU A 380 1.09 16.83 2.79
N LEU A 381 -0.01 17.20 2.13
CA LEU A 381 -0.99 16.28 1.55
C LEU A 381 -1.15 16.57 0.05
N ARG A 382 -1.18 15.51 -0.76
CA ARG A 382 -1.46 15.57 -2.20
C ARG A 382 -2.29 14.38 -2.62
N GLN A 383 -3.32 14.64 -3.42
CA GLN A 383 -4.02 13.59 -4.14
C GLN A 383 -3.21 13.18 -5.37
N VAL A 384 -3.05 11.89 -5.56
CA VAL A 384 -2.32 11.28 -6.68
C VAL A 384 -3.15 10.14 -7.27
N THR A 385 -2.75 9.68 -8.44
CA THR A 385 -3.29 8.46 -9.07
C THR A 385 -2.23 7.38 -9.17
N ILE A 386 -2.63 6.11 -9.01
CA ILE A 386 -1.79 4.94 -9.25
C ILE A 386 -2.62 3.99 -10.11
N ASP A 387 -2.23 3.76 -11.36
CA ASP A 387 -3.02 3.02 -12.37
C ASP A 387 -4.52 3.39 -12.39
N GLY A 388 -4.83 4.68 -12.25
CA GLY A 388 -6.19 5.20 -12.25
C GLY A 388 -6.91 5.15 -10.88
N ILE A 389 -6.40 4.44 -9.89
CA ILE A 389 -6.93 4.46 -8.51
C ILE A 389 -6.46 5.71 -7.78
N SER A 390 -7.34 6.31 -6.98
CA SER A 390 -7.06 7.58 -6.30
C SER A 390 -6.47 7.36 -4.90
N TYR A 391 -5.34 8.01 -4.64
CA TYR A 391 -4.61 7.92 -3.38
C TYR A 391 -4.34 9.30 -2.79
N MET A 392 -4.21 9.33 -1.47
CA MET A 392 -3.69 10.46 -0.71
C MET A 392 -2.25 10.15 -0.30
N VAL A 393 -1.31 10.99 -0.72
CA VAL A 393 0.06 10.98 -0.23
C VAL A 393 0.18 11.99 0.91
N LYS A 394 0.64 11.51 2.05
CA LYS A 394 0.98 12.30 3.23
C LYS A 394 2.48 12.25 3.46
N VAL A 395 3.18 13.35 3.22
CA VAL A 395 4.61 13.48 3.54
C VAL A 395 4.75 14.22 4.86
N SER A 396 5.52 13.67 5.78
CA SER A 396 5.88 14.27 7.05
C SER A 396 7.39 14.50 7.10
N ALA A 397 7.80 15.71 7.48
CA ALA A 397 9.20 16.05 7.66
C ALA A 397 9.42 16.72 9.02
N TRP A 398 10.54 16.42 9.65
CA TRP A 398 10.95 17.02 10.91
C TRP A 398 12.46 17.22 10.92
N LYS A 399 12.95 18.15 11.71
CA LYS A 399 14.39 18.40 11.81
C LYS A 399 15.04 17.42 12.80
N LEU A 400 16.15 16.80 12.40
CA LEU A 400 16.93 15.93 13.28
C LEU A 400 17.88 16.80 14.12
N GLY A 401 17.71 16.73 15.44
CA GLY A 401 18.59 17.41 16.40
C GLY A 401 18.70 18.93 16.24
N ASN A 402 19.63 19.49 17.00
CA ASN A 402 20.29 20.76 16.71
C ASN A 402 21.77 20.49 16.50
#